data_AF-A0A844ILP9-F1
#
_entry.id   AF-A0A844ILP9-F1
#
_cell.length_a   1.000
_cell.length_b   1.000
_cell.length_c   1.000
_cell.angle_alpha   90.00
_cell.angle_beta   90.00
_cell.angle_gamma   90.00
#
_symmetry.space_group_name_H-M   'P 1'
#
loop_
_entity.id
_entity.type
_entity.pdbx_description
1 polymer ?
#
loop_
_entity_poly.entity_id
_entity_poly.type
_entity_poly.pdbx_seq_one_letter_code
_entity_poly.pdbx_strand_id
1 'polypeptide(L)'
;MSFIQALDEVYNQVTDELQRRYNRPLQNIPFNLKLYYAVQSWTVQLKISENENITNFILRNSQLDAVIELTKYLRTESITEKKSFEIPSPLGNFKLFHTDNEFYDRVNSFLSRMSIRSDNMKVIVIIAFVITAVGYWLYIINRQKEQTQQPQQPTRRPETRQNEYVFTSPSPPVQTPPVQRIKQVLVLVISASQIDFLNSISAKRQISFSEGEQLYELTKYLWTGSEIDYQQRISNINRYSVSQGEESEYDIHLVYIELKLTDSGFNPTVNQLDRYDAFRKLSDLAVDFKISPRLQMEAYGNFEVYSR
;
A
#
# COMPACT_ATOMS: atom_id res chain seq x y z
N MET A 1 9.35 33.26 2.06
CA MET A 1 8.82 33.38 0.70
C MET A 1 7.31 33.49 0.77
N SER A 2 6.68 34.42 0.05
CA SER A 2 5.21 34.51 0.02
C SER A 2 4.61 33.44 -0.89
N PHE A 3 3.33 33.08 -0.70
CA PHE A 3 2.64 32.12 -1.57
C PHE A 3 2.66 32.55 -3.04
N ILE A 4 2.47 33.84 -3.31
CA ILE A 4 2.48 34.39 -4.67
C ILE A 4 3.86 34.25 -5.31
N GLN A 5 4.94 34.51 -4.56
CA GLN A 5 6.30 34.29 -5.05
C GLN A 5 6.57 32.82 -5.36
N ALA A 6 6.18 31.91 -4.47
CA ALA A 6 6.34 30.47 -4.69
C ALA A 6 5.53 29.97 -5.90
N LEU A 7 4.32 30.50 -6.07
CA LEU A 7 3.44 30.17 -7.20
C LEU A 7 4.03 30.65 -8.53
N ASP A 8 4.58 31.86 -8.59
CA ASP A 8 5.22 32.37 -9.80
C ASP A 8 6.52 31.60 -10.12
N GLU A 9 7.30 31.21 -9.11
CA GLU A 9 8.49 30.36 -9.30
C GLU A 9 8.14 28.98 -9.86
N VAL A 10 7.16 28.29 -9.27
CA VAL A 10 6.70 26.99 -9.77
C VAL A 10 6.12 27.13 -11.17
N TYR A 11 5.34 28.19 -11.43
CA TYR A 11 4.81 28.47 -12.76
C TYR A 11 5.91 28.61 -13.81
N ASN A 12 6.94 29.41 -13.53
CA ASN A 12 8.06 29.62 -14.44
C ASN A 12 8.84 28.31 -14.64
N GLN A 13 9.16 27.60 -13.57
CA GLN A 13 9.88 26.33 -13.63
C GLN A 13 9.16 25.29 -14.48
N VAL A 14 7.85 25.13 -14.29
CA VAL A 14 7.05 24.16 -15.05
C VAL A 14 6.95 24.57 -16.52
N THR A 15 6.77 25.86 -16.77
CA THR A 15 6.70 26.41 -18.11
C THR A 15 8.00 26.16 -18.88
N ASP A 16 9.13 26.52 -18.28
CA ASP A 16 10.46 26.35 -18.87
C ASP A 16 10.76 24.87 -19.13
N GLU A 17 10.45 24.00 -18.16
CA GLU A 17 10.71 22.57 -18.28
C GLU A 17 9.86 21.91 -19.39
N LEU A 18 8.59 22.29 -19.49
CA LEU A 18 7.69 21.79 -20.53
C LEU A 18 8.09 22.28 -21.92
N GLN A 19 8.44 23.56 -22.07
CA GLN A 19 8.91 24.10 -23.33
C GLN A 19 10.23 23.45 -23.76
N ARG A 20 11.18 23.30 -22.82
CA ARG A 20 12.47 22.66 -23.04
C ARG A 20 12.34 21.21 -23.51
N ARG A 21 11.45 20.42 -22.89
CA ARG A 21 11.30 18.98 -23.21
C ARG A 21 10.50 18.70 -24.47
N TYR A 22 9.43 19.45 -24.72
CA TYR A 22 8.48 19.11 -25.77
C TYR A 22 8.60 19.98 -27.02
N ASN A 23 9.34 21.10 -26.95
CA ASN A 23 9.55 22.04 -28.06
C ASN A 23 8.26 22.40 -28.81
N ARG A 24 7.18 22.65 -28.06
CA ARG A 24 5.84 22.98 -28.56
C ARG A 24 5.24 24.12 -27.73
N PRO A 25 4.34 24.93 -28.31
CA PRO A 25 3.58 25.91 -27.55
C PRO A 25 2.85 25.25 -26.38
N LEU A 26 2.84 25.89 -25.20
CA LEU A 26 2.19 25.38 -23.99
C LEU A 26 0.74 24.96 -24.24
N GLN A 27 0.01 25.69 -25.08
CA GLN A 27 -1.39 25.39 -25.43
C GLN A 27 -1.56 23.96 -25.98
N ASN A 28 -0.56 23.46 -26.73
CA ASN A 28 -0.61 22.15 -27.36
C ASN A 28 -0.11 21.02 -26.44
N ILE A 29 0.37 21.34 -25.25
CA ILE A 29 0.80 20.35 -24.27
C ILE A 29 -0.44 19.85 -23.51
N PRO A 30 -0.66 18.52 -23.43
CA PRO A 30 -1.79 17.96 -22.71
C PRO A 30 -1.86 18.40 -21.25
N PHE A 31 -3.07 18.64 -20.75
CA PHE A 31 -3.33 19.10 -19.37
C PHE A 31 -2.69 18.19 -18.31
N ASN A 32 -2.81 16.87 -18.47
CA ASN A 32 -2.27 15.90 -17.52
C ASN A 32 -0.75 16.02 -17.36
N LEU A 33 -0.05 16.36 -18.44
CA LEU A 33 1.39 16.54 -18.42
C LEU A 33 1.76 17.83 -17.71
N LYS A 34 1.05 18.93 -18.01
CA LYS A 34 1.21 20.21 -17.29
C LYS A 34 1.00 20.04 -15.78
N LEU A 35 -0.05 19.32 -15.41
CA LEU A 35 -0.39 19.05 -14.01
C LEU A 35 0.68 18.20 -13.33
N TYR A 36 1.18 17.15 -14.00
CA TYR A 36 2.25 16.29 -13.49
C TYR A 36 3.51 17.09 -13.13
N TYR A 37 4.03 17.89 -14.07
CA TYR A 37 5.21 18.70 -13.82
C TYR A 37 4.95 19.77 -12.75
N ALA A 38 3.74 20.34 -12.69
CA ALA A 38 3.37 21.28 -11.63
C ALA A 38 3.35 20.64 -10.24
N VAL A 39 2.82 19.43 -10.09
CA VAL A 39 2.86 18.68 -8.83
C VAL A 39 4.31 18.40 -8.43
N GLN A 40 5.13 17.93 -9.37
CA GLN A 40 6.55 17.67 -9.14
C GLN A 40 7.29 18.95 -8.69
N SER A 41 7.12 20.07 -9.39
CA SER A 41 7.74 21.35 -9.01
C SER A 41 7.30 21.82 -7.63
N TRP A 42 6.03 21.67 -7.26
CA TRP A 42 5.58 21.97 -5.90
C TRP A 42 6.23 21.10 -4.83
N THR A 43 6.43 19.81 -5.08
CA THR A 43 7.12 18.93 -4.11
C THR A 43 8.57 19.35 -3.88
N VAL A 44 9.24 19.86 -4.91
CA VAL A 44 10.59 20.42 -4.79
C VAL A 44 10.56 21.76 -4.06
N GLN A 45 9.66 22.66 -4.46
CA GLN A 45 9.55 24.00 -3.89
C GLN A 45 9.22 23.98 -2.39
N LEU A 46 8.34 23.06 -1.98
CA LEU A 46 7.97 22.88 -0.57
C LEU A 46 9.01 22.07 0.22
N LYS A 47 10.16 21.73 -0.40
CA LYS A 47 11.21 20.85 0.15
C LYS A 47 10.67 19.50 0.65
N ILE A 48 9.57 19.05 0.07
CA ILE A 48 8.98 17.74 0.34
C ILE A 48 9.87 16.64 -0.26
N SER A 49 10.58 16.95 -1.36
CA SER A 49 11.48 16.06 -2.09
C SER A 49 12.81 15.72 -1.39
N GLU A 50 13.16 16.35 -0.27
CA GLU A 50 14.31 15.89 0.55
C GLU A 50 14.05 14.49 1.15
N ASN A 51 12.79 14.01 1.11
CA ASN A 51 12.44 12.60 1.21
C ASN A 51 12.01 12.08 -0.16
N GLU A 52 12.89 11.38 -0.90
CA GLU A 52 12.58 10.74 -2.20
C GLU A 52 11.32 9.85 -2.17
N ASN A 53 10.92 9.40 -0.97
CA ASN A 53 9.70 8.63 -0.75
C ASN A 53 8.41 9.44 -0.90
N ILE A 54 8.38 10.76 -0.69
CA ILE A 54 7.10 11.51 -0.64
C ILE A 54 6.60 11.89 -2.02
N THR A 55 7.48 12.36 -2.92
CA THR A 55 7.08 12.62 -4.32
C THR A 55 6.56 11.34 -4.97
N ASN A 56 7.26 10.22 -4.74
CA ASN A 56 6.81 8.91 -5.16
C ASN A 56 5.56 8.47 -4.42
N PHE A 57 5.37 8.74 -3.13
CA PHE A 57 4.13 8.44 -2.39
C PHE A 57 2.95 9.26 -2.93
N ILE A 58 3.11 10.54 -3.24
CA ILE A 58 2.04 11.38 -3.79
C ILE A 58 1.69 10.91 -5.22
N LEU A 59 2.69 10.54 -6.02
CA LEU A 59 2.53 10.02 -7.38
C LEU A 59 2.15 8.52 -7.46
N ARG A 60 2.42 7.73 -6.42
CA ARG A 60 2.07 6.29 -6.32
C ARG A 60 0.82 6.04 -5.48
N ASN A 61 0.44 6.88 -4.53
CA ASN A 61 -0.87 6.79 -3.88
C ASN A 61 -1.99 7.38 -4.71
N SER A 62 -1.69 8.08 -5.80
CA SER A 62 -2.62 8.17 -6.93
C SER A 62 -2.84 6.81 -7.63
N GLN A 63 -2.14 5.74 -7.24
CA GLN A 63 -2.38 4.35 -7.64
C GLN A 63 -3.14 3.50 -6.61
N LEU A 64 -3.52 4.04 -5.43
CA LEU A 64 -4.49 3.35 -4.57
C LEU A 64 -5.79 3.21 -5.36
N ASP A 65 -6.34 2.01 -5.47
CA ASP A 65 -7.54 1.76 -6.30
C ASP A 65 -8.68 2.74 -5.97
N ALA A 66 -8.91 3.03 -4.69
CA ALA A 66 -9.91 4.02 -4.28
C ALA A 66 -9.60 5.46 -4.75
N VAL A 67 -8.32 5.84 -4.80
CA VAL A 67 -7.88 7.16 -5.29
C VAL A 67 -7.90 7.20 -6.81
N ILE A 68 -7.52 6.09 -7.49
CA ILE A 68 -7.67 5.92 -8.93
C ILE A 68 -9.14 6.03 -9.31
N GLU A 69 -10.03 5.30 -8.63
CA GLU A 69 -11.46 5.29 -8.87
C GLU A 69 -12.07 6.65 -8.62
N LEU A 70 -11.72 7.31 -7.50
CA LEU A 70 -12.17 8.68 -7.23
C LEU A 70 -11.65 9.65 -8.29
N THR A 71 -10.39 9.54 -8.70
CA THR A 71 -9.80 10.42 -9.72
C THR A 71 -10.42 10.17 -11.10
N LYS A 72 -10.66 8.90 -11.47
CA LYS A 72 -11.37 8.50 -12.69
C LYS A 72 -12.80 8.99 -12.66
N TYR A 73 -13.50 8.84 -11.53
CA TYR A 73 -14.85 9.33 -11.32
C TYR A 73 -14.89 10.85 -11.49
N LEU A 74 -14.10 11.60 -10.70
CA LEU A 74 -14.05 13.06 -10.77
C LEU A 74 -13.67 13.55 -12.18
N ARG A 75 -12.75 12.86 -12.87
CA ARG A 75 -12.38 13.20 -14.25
C ARG A 75 -13.51 12.94 -15.22
N THR A 76 -14.15 11.78 -15.14
CA THR A 76 -15.27 11.39 -16.01
C THR A 76 -16.43 12.36 -15.79
N GLU A 77 -16.76 12.62 -14.54
CA GLU A 77 -17.82 13.53 -14.13
C GLU A 77 -17.54 14.99 -14.52
N SER A 78 -16.28 15.45 -14.44
CA SER A 78 -15.92 16.84 -14.80
C SER A 78 -15.84 17.10 -16.30
N ILE A 79 -15.90 16.08 -17.16
CA ILE A 79 -15.89 16.25 -18.63
C ILE A 79 -17.18 15.76 -19.31
N THR A 80 -18.02 15.01 -18.60
CA THR A 80 -19.27 14.47 -19.14
C THR A 80 -20.39 15.47 -18.93
N GLU A 81 -20.76 16.20 -19.98
CA GLU A 81 -21.80 17.25 -19.95
C GLU A 81 -23.19 16.68 -19.65
N LYS A 82 -23.52 15.50 -20.20
CA LYS A 82 -24.83 14.85 -20.03
C LYS A 82 -24.66 13.41 -19.58
N LYS A 83 -25.38 13.02 -18.53
CA LYS A 83 -25.46 11.62 -18.10
C LYS A 83 -26.61 10.94 -18.81
N SER A 84 -26.34 9.76 -19.35
CA SER A 84 -27.38 8.86 -19.86
C SER A 84 -27.67 7.78 -18.83
N PHE A 85 -28.94 7.53 -18.55
CA PHE A 85 -29.37 6.38 -17.77
C PHE A 85 -30.47 5.62 -18.50
N GLU A 86 -30.40 4.30 -18.41
CA GLU A 86 -31.38 3.40 -19.00
C GLU A 86 -32.39 2.99 -17.95
N ILE A 87 -33.67 3.23 -18.23
CA ILE A 87 -34.75 2.69 -17.40
C ILE A 87 -35.33 1.47 -18.14
N PRO A 88 -35.33 0.29 -17.51
CA PRO A 88 -35.98 -0.89 -18.09
C PRO A 88 -37.49 -0.61 -18.21
N SER A 89 -38.01 -0.67 -19.44
CA SER A 89 -39.44 -0.62 -19.67
C SER A 89 -40.06 -1.99 -19.38
N PRO A 90 -41.28 -2.05 -18.83
CA PRO A 90 -42.02 -3.31 -18.68
C PRO A 90 -42.26 -4.06 -20.01
N LEU A 91 -42.00 -3.42 -21.17
CA LEU A 91 -42.10 -4.02 -22.50
C LEU A 91 -40.77 -4.57 -23.05
N GLY A 92 -39.70 -4.65 -22.24
CA GLY A 92 -38.42 -5.24 -22.64
C GLY A 92 -37.49 -4.33 -23.45
N ASN A 93 -37.90 -3.09 -23.74
CA ASN A 93 -37.07 -2.07 -24.38
C ASN A 93 -36.49 -1.10 -23.33
N PHE A 94 -35.23 -0.70 -23.48
CA PHE A 94 -34.64 0.35 -22.63
C PHE A 94 -34.99 1.73 -23.19
N LYS A 95 -35.48 2.62 -22.32
CA LYS A 95 -35.58 4.06 -22.66
C LYS A 95 -34.34 4.75 -22.12
N LEU A 96 -33.57 5.36 -23.02
CA LEU A 96 -32.40 6.17 -22.68
C LEU A 96 -32.86 7.58 -22.31
N PHE A 97 -32.56 8.01 -21.10
CA PHE A 97 -32.82 9.38 -20.64
C PHE A 97 -31.50 10.11 -20.49
N HIS A 98 -31.49 11.39 -20.91
CA HIS A 98 -30.36 12.27 -20.72
C HIS A 98 -30.71 13.32 -19.65
N THR A 99 -29.82 13.49 -18.68
CA THR A 99 -29.88 14.59 -17.72
C THR A 99 -28.57 15.35 -17.77
N ASP A 100 -28.63 16.67 -17.51
CA ASP A 100 -27.43 17.48 -17.38
C ASP A 100 -26.64 17.03 -16.15
N ASN A 101 -25.31 17.03 -16.27
CA ASN A 101 -24.43 16.63 -15.19
C ASN A 101 -24.17 17.82 -14.27
N GLU A 102 -24.83 17.83 -13.11
CA GLU A 102 -24.68 18.90 -12.12
C GLU A 102 -23.22 19.12 -11.67
N PHE A 103 -22.41 18.07 -11.61
CA PHE A 103 -21.00 18.19 -11.26
C PHE A 103 -20.20 18.90 -12.36
N TYR A 104 -20.40 18.49 -13.61
CA TYR A 104 -19.84 19.18 -14.78
C TYR A 104 -20.25 20.65 -14.79
N ASP A 105 -21.53 20.94 -14.60
CA ASP A 105 -22.05 22.32 -14.63
C ASP A 105 -21.45 23.18 -13.53
N ARG A 106 -21.29 22.64 -12.31
CA ARG A 106 -20.66 23.36 -11.20
C ARG A 106 -19.17 23.62 -11.48
N VAL A 107 -18.46 22.63 -12.01
CA VAL A 107 -17.03 22.78 -12.38
C VAL A 107 -16.88 23.79 -13.52
N ASN A 108 -17.67 23.66 -14.58
CA ASN A 108 -17.63 24.53 -15.74
C ASN A 108 -18.11 25.97 -15.42
N SER A 109 -19.13 26.12 -14.58
CA SER A 109 -19.57 27.42 -14.05
C SER A 109 -18.49 28.07 -13.20
N PHE A 110 -17.78 27.30 -12.36
CA PHE A 110 -16.64 27.80 -11.60
C PHE A 110 -15.48 28.24 -12.51
N LEU A 111 -15.11 27.42 -13.50
CA LEU A 111 -14.04 27.73 -14.44
C LEU A 111 -14.37 28.92 -15.34
N SER A 112 -15.60 29.00 -15.86
CA SER A 112 -16.07 30.13 -16.68
C SER A 112 -16.16 31.44 -15.89
N ARG A 113 -16.64 31.41 -14.65
CA ARG A 113 -16.64 32.58 -13.75
C ARG A 113 -15.23 33.08 -13.47
N MET A 114 -14.25 32.19 -13.40
CA MET A 114 -12.85 32.57 -13.21
C MET A 114 -12.14 32.92 -14.54
N SER A 115 -12.84 32.94 -15.68
CA SER A 115 -12.26 33.19 -17.02
C SER A 115 -11.09 32.26 -17.36
N ILE A 116 -11.15 31.02 -16.87
CA ILE A 116 -10.06 30.05 -16.99
C ILE A 116 -10.23 29.32 -18.31
N ARG A 117 -9.46 29.74 -19.32
CA ARG A 117 -9.17 28.86 -20.46
C ARG A 117 -8.30 27.70 -19.95
N SER A 118 -8.50 26.50 -20.50
CA SER A 118 -7.72 25.27 -20.22
C SER A 118 -6.20 25.43 -20.30
N ASP A 119 -5.75 26.54 -20.84
CA ASP A 119 -4.36 26.87 -21.15
C ASP A 119 -3.73 27.77 -20.08
N ASN A 120 -4.52 28.19 -19.07
CA ASN A 120 -4.05 29.05 -18.01
C ASN A 120 -3.19 28.26 -17.02
N MET A 121 -1.90 28.23 -17.29
CA MET A 121 -0.91 27.47 -16.52
C MET A 121 -0.85 27.91 -15.03
N LYS A 122 -1.19 29.16 -14.68
CA LYS A 122 -1.26 29.58 -13.27
C LYS A 122 -2.33 28.84 -12.49
N VAL A 123 -3.48 28.58 -13.11
CA VAL A 123 -4.55 27.80 -12.47
C VAL A 123 -4.11 26.35 -12.29
N ILE A 124 -3.45 25.77 -13.30
CA ILE A 124 -2.93 24.40 -13.22
C ILE A 124 -1.94 24.26 -12.06
N VAL A 125 -1.09 25.27 -11.86
CA VAL A 125 -0.17 25.35 -10.71
C VAL A 125 -0.92 25.45 -9.38
N ILE A 126 -2.02 26.19 -9.30
CA ILE A 126 -2.87 26.25 -8.08
C ILE A 126 -3.52 24.89 -7.80
N ILE A 127 -4.07 24.23 -8.82
CA ILE A 127 -4.68 22.90 -8.69
C ILE A 127 -3.60 21.90 -8.21
N ALA A 128 -2.41 21.94 -8.81
CA ALA A 128 -1.28 21.12 -8.41
C ALA A 128 -0.89 21.37 -6.94
N PHE A 129 -0.89 22.63 -6.48
CA PHE A 129 -0.64 22.95 -5.08
C PHE A 129 -1.64 22.26 -4.14
N VAL A 130 -2.94 22.31 -4.46
CA VAL A 130 -3.98 21.66 -3.66
C VAL A 130 -3.77 20.14 -3.61
N ILE A 131 -3.48 19.51 -4.76
CA ILE A 131 -3.19 18.08 -4.83
C ILE A 131 -1.97 17.72 -3.96
N THR A 132 -0.87 18.49 -4.09
CA THR A 132 0.34 18.28 -3.31
C THR A 132 0.08 18.46 -1.81
N ALA A 133 -0.70 19.48 -1.41
CA ALA A 133 -1.04 19.73 -0.03
C ALA A 133 -1.89 18.61 0.59
N VAL A 134 -2.91 18.13 -0.12
CA VAL A 134 -3.75 17.00 0.32
C VAL A 134 -2.91 15.72 0.39
N GLY A 135 -2.11 15.43 -0.64
CA GLY A 135 -1.24 14.26 -0.66
C GLY A 135 -0.21 14.26 0.47
N TYR A 136 0.37 15.42 0.77
CA TYR A 136 1.30 15.61 1.88
C TYR A 136 0.61 15.48 3.25
N TRP A 137 -0.59 16.01 3.39
CA TRP A 137 -1.38 15.85 4.62
C TRP A 137 -1.73 14.39 4.90
N LEU A 138 -2.15 13.64 3.87
CA LEU A 138 -2.38 12.20 3.96
C LEU A 138 -1.10 11.44 4.33
N TYR A 139 0.05 11.83 3.77
CA TYR A 139 1.35 11.28 4.14
C TYR A 139 1.65 11.47 5.64
N ILE A 140 1.47 12.68 6.17
CA ILE A 140 1.67 12.97 7.60
C ILE A 140 0.74 12.13 8.47
N ILE A 141 -0.55 12.06 8.14
CA ILE A 141 -1.52 11.27 8.91
C ILE A 141 -1.10 9.81 8.97
N ASN A 142 -0.70 9.22 7.84
CA ASN A 142 -0.29 7.83 7.79
C ASN A 142 1.00 7.60 8.59
N ARG A 143 1.98 8.51 8.49
CA ARG A 143 3.22 8.43 9.27
C ARG A 143 3.01 8.61 10.78
N GLN A 144 2.06 9.44 11.20
CA GLN A 144 1.73 9.60 12.62
C GLN A 144 1.10 8.34 13.20
N LYS A 145 0.29 7.60 12.41
CA LYS A 145 -0.22 6.29 12.82
C LYS A 145 0.91 5.29 13.04
N GLU A 146 1.94 5.32 12.20
CA GLU A 146 3.14 4.47 12.36
C GLU A 146 3.98 4.84 13.61
N GLN A 147 4.11 6.14 13.93
CA GLN A 147 4.87 6.60 15.10
C GLN A 147 4.13 6.35 16.43
N THR A 148 2.80 6.34 16.43
CA THR A 148 1.99 6.11 17.64
C THR A 148 1.97 4.63 18.05
N GLN A 149 2.41 3.71 17.18
CA GLN A 149 2.47 2.26 17.44
C GLN A 149 3.88 1.73 17.75
N GLN A 150 4.90 2.59 17.91
CA GLN A 150 6.17 2.14 18.50
C GLN A 150 6.02 1.95 20.02
N PRO A 151 6.26 0.75 20.58
CA PRO A 151 6.40 0.60 22.02
C PRO A 151 7.64 1.40 22.45
N GLN A 152 7.47 2.30 23.42
CA GLN A 152 8.59 3.00 24.07
C GLN A 152 9.61 1.98 24.57
N GLN A 153 10.78 1.90 23.93
CA GLN A 153 11.95 1.27 24.53
C GLN A 153 12.39 2.14 25.73
N PRO A 154 12.68 1.56 26.90
CA PRO A 154 13.19 2.32 28.03
C PRO A 154 14.58 2.88 27.68
N THR A 155 14.71 4.20 27.79
CA THR A 155 15.97 4.95 27.69
C THR A 155 17.00 4.37 28.64
N ARG A 156 17.99 3.65 28.10
CA ARG A 156 19.19 3.23 28.83
C ARG A 156 20.03 4.48 29.13
N ARG A 157 20.09 4.82 30.42
CA ARG A 157 20.99 5.82 31.01
C ARG A 157 22.46 5.44 30.70
N PRO A 158 23.32 6.33 30.20
CA PRO A 158 24.74 6.05 30.13
C PRO A 158 25.34 6.22 31.52
N GLU A 159 25.57 5.11 32.22
CA GLU A 159 26.41 5.12 33.42
C GLU A 159 27.89 5.13 33.02
N THR A 160 28.53 6.22 33.42
CA THR A 160 29.96 6.46 33.38
C THR A 160 30.70 5.35 34.11
N ARG A 161 31.58 4.63 33.40
CA ARG A 161 32.55 3.73 34.02
C ARG A 161 33.61 4.54 34.76
N GLN A 162 33.68 4.38 36.08
CA GLN A 162 34.94 4.47 36.81
C GLN A 162 35.21 3.11 37.46
N ASN A 163 36.39 2.59 37.15
CA ASN A 163 36.92 1.34 37.64
C ASN A 163 37.28 1.48 39.12
N GLU A 164 36.83 0.56 39.96
CA GLU A 164 37.56 0.21 41.17
C GLU A 164 37.42 -1.29 41.46
N TYR A 165 38.58 -1.92 41.59
CA TYR A 165 38.76 -3.36 41.81
C TYR A 165 38.37 -3.75 43.24
N VAL A 166 37.50 -4.75 43.40
CA VAL A 166 37.48 -5.58 44.62
C VAL A 166 37.19 -7.04 44.27
N PHE A 167 38.13 -7.91 44.63
CA PHE A 167 38.02 -9.37 44.67
C PHE A 167 36.98 -9.82 45.71
N THR A 168 36.09 -10.79 45.40
CA THR A 168 36.07 -12.14 46.03
C THR A 168 34.82 -12.98 45.72
N SER A 169 35.08 -14.29 45.62
CA SER A 169 34.22 -15.46 45.86
C SER A 169 33.35 -16.06 44.72
N PRO A 170 33.54 -17.35 44.38
CA PRO A 170 32.73 -18.05 43.39
C PRO A 170 31.41 -18.52 44.01
N SER A 171 30.29 -18.05 43.47
CA SER A 171 28.95 -18.60 43.75
C SER A 171 28.53 -19.56 42.62
N PRO A 172 27.64 -20.54 42.89
CA PRO A 172 27.33 -21.63 41.96
C PRO A 172 26.64 -21.14 40.69
N PRO A 173 26.69 -21.91 39.58
CA PRO A 173 26.13 -21.49 38.30
C PRO A 173 24.61 -21.33 38.42
N VAL A 174 24.16 -20.08 38.41
CA VAL A 174 22.75 -19.72 38.25
C VAL A 174 22.34 -20.17 36.85
N GLN A 175 21.48 -21.18 36.78
CA GLN A 175 20.82 -21.58 35.56
C GLN A 175 19.95 -20.41 35.08
N THR A 176 20.43 -19.66 34.09
CA THR A 176 19.60 -18.70 33.36
C THR A 176 18.43 -19.47 32.74
N PRO A 177 17.17 -19.08 33.00
CA PRO A 177 16.02 -19.69 32.34
C PRO A 177 16.17 -19.50 30.82
N PRO A 178 15.77 -20.48 30.01
CA PRO A 178 15.88 -20.38 28.56
C PRO A 178 15.08 -19.16 28.09
N VAL A 179 15.76 -18.23 27.43
CA VAL A 179 15.14 -17.09 26.76
C VAL A 179 14.11 -17.67 25.78
N GLN A 180 12.83 -17.55 26.11
CA GLN A 180 11.74 -17.93 25.21
C GLN A 180 11.87 -17.08 23.96
N ARG A 181 12.34 -17.68 22.86
CA ARG A 181 12.39 -17.03 21.56
C ARG A 181 10.96 -16.86 21.07
N ILE A 182 10.53 -15.62 20.90
CA ILE A 182 9.23 -15.30 20.34
C ILE A 182 9.25 -15.78 18.89
N LYS A 183 8.44 -16.80 18.59
CA LYS A 183 8.30 -17.36 17.24
C LYS A 183 7.39 -16.44 16.42
N GLN A 184 7.83 -16.07 15.23
CA GLN A 184 7.03 -15.34 14.24
C GLN A 184 6.29 -16.36 13.36
N VAL A 185 5.02 -16.10 13.11
CA VAL A 185 4.16 -16.90 12.23
C VAL A 185 3.79 -16.07 11.01
N LEU A 186 3.85 -16.68 9.84
CA LEU A 186 3.35 -16.13 8.59
C LEU A 186 2.07 -16.85 8.17
N VAL A 187 1.12 -16.09 7.62
CA VAL A 187 -0.07 -16.62 6.96
C VAL A 187 -0.11 -16.07 5.55
N LEU A 188 0.02 -16.95 4.56
CA LEU A 188 -0.04 -16.60 3.14
C LEU A 188 -1.42 -16.92 2.59
N VAL A 189 -2.02 -15.98 1.86
CA VAL A 189 -3.27 -16.18 1.15
C VAL A 189 -2.97 -16.53 -0.31
N ILE A 190 -3.29 -17.76 -0.70
CA ILE A 190 -3.01 -18.31 -2.03
C ILE A 190 -4.31 -18.81 -2.65
N SER A 191 -4.51 -18.58 -3.96
CA SER A 191 -5.72 -19.05 -4.66
C SER A 191 -5.81 -20.58 -4.66
N ALA A 192 -7.02 -21.11 -4.52
CA ALA A 192 -7.32 -22.55 -4.63
C ALA A 192 -6.87 -23.17 -5.96
N SER A 193 -6.73 -22.36 -7.03
CA SER A 193 -6.18 -22.79 -8.31
C SER A 193 -4.73 -23.29 -8.24
N GLN A 194 -3.99 -22.96 -7.17
CA GLN A 194 -2.58 -23.29 -7.01
C GLN A 194 -2.34 -24.55 -6.14
N ILE A 195 -3.38 -25.37 -5.95
CA ILE A 195 -3.32 -26.54 -5.05
C ILE A 195 -2.24 -27.55 -5.45
N ASP A 196 -1.94 -27.72 -6.74
CA ASP A 196 -0.90 -28.64 -7.19
C ASP A 196 0.49 -28.25 -6.69
N PHE A 197 0.79 -26.94 -6.73
CA PHE A 197 2.02 -26.38 -6.16
C PHE A 197 2.05 -26.60 -4.64
N LEU A 198 0.95 -26.31 -3.95
CA LEU A 198 0.84 -26.49 -2.49
C LEU A 198 1.01 -27.96 -2.07
N ASN A 199 0.46 -28.89 -2.85
CA ASN A 199 0.62 -30.32 -2.61
C ASN A 199 2.07 -30.77 -2.85
N SER A 200 2.75 -30.23 -3.87
CA SER A 200 4.17 -30.51 -4.13
C SER A 200 5.07 -30.09 -2.97
N ILE A 201 4.88 -28.88 -2.43
CA ILE A 201 5.68 -28.42 -1.28
C ILE A 201 5.35 -29.25 -0.03
N SER A 202 4.06 -29.55 0.21
CA SER A 202 3.60 -30.33 1.36
C SER A 202 4.20 -31.73 1.39
N ALA A 203 4.28 -32.38 0.23
CA ALA A 203 4.89 -33.71 0.09
C ALA A 203 6.38 -33.72 0.46
N LYS A 204 7.11 -32.63 0.18
CA LYS A 204 8.54 -32.50 0.52
C LYS A 204 8.77 -32.12 1.98
N ARG A 205 7.77 -31.54 2.64
CA ARG A 205 7.84 -30.98 4.01
C ARG A 205 8.94 -29.93 4.22
N GLN A 206 9.48 -29.40 3.13
CA GLN A 206 10.51 -28.37 3.15
C GLN A 206 10.28 -27.44 1.97
N ILE A 207 10.44 -26.15 2.20
CA ILE A 207 10.38 -25.12 1.16
C ILE A 207 11.78 -24.98 0.59
N SER A 208 11.97 -25.28 -0.69
CA SER A 208 13.22 -24.97 -1.40
C SER A 208 13.30 -23.48 -1.74
N PHE A 209 14.49 -23.03 -2.11
CA PHE A 209 14.73 -21.65 -2.52
C PHE A 209 13.79 -21.19 -3.64
N SER A 210 13.64 -21.98 -4.71
CA SER A 210 12.75 -21.67 -5.83
C SER A 210 11.27 -21.71 -5.44
N GLU A 211 10.89 -22.58 -4.49
CA GLU A 211 9.52 -22.61 -3.97
C GLU A 211 9.23 -21.39 -3.09
N GLY A 212 10.24 -20.84 -2.39
CA GLY A 212 10.13 -19.54 -1.71
C GLY A 212 9.83 -18.41 -2.68
N GLU A 213 10.51 -18.36 -3.83
CA GLU A 213 10.23 -17.39 -4.89
C GLU A 213 8.82 -17.56 -5.47
N GLN A 214 8.39 -18.80 -5.73
CA GLN A 214 7.02 -19.06 -6.20
C GLN A 214 5.97 -18.70 -5.16
N LEU A 215 6.21 -18.99 -3.87
CA LEU A 215 5.34 -18.58 -2.79
C LEU A 215 5.19 -17.05 -2.75
N TYR A 216 6.27 -16.30 -2.97
CA TYR A 216 6.19 -14.85 -3.11
C TYR A 216 5.22 -14.50 -4.24
N GLU A 217 5.44 -15.00 -5.45
CA GLU A 217 4.64 -14.68 -6.63
C GLU A 217 3.14 -14.99 -6.47
N LEU A 218 2.82 -16.14 -5.86
CA LEU A 218 1.46 -16.64 -5.68
C LEU A 218 0.73 -16.00 -4.49
N THR A 219 1.45 -15.41 -3.53
CA THR A 219 0.86 -14.78 -2.35
C THR A 219 0.20 -13.46 -2.75
N LYS A 220 -1.12 -13.37 -2.58
CA LYS A 220 -1.86 -12.09 -2.78
C LYS A 220 -1.80 -11.24 -1.53
N TYR A 221 -2.08 -11.86 -0.39
CA TYR A 221 -2.10 -11.21 0.90
C TYR A 221 -1.25 -11.97 1.91
N LEU A 222 -0.64 -11.22 2.81
CA LEU A 222 0.29 -11.72 3.81
C LEU A 222 -0.12 -11.18 5.18
N TRP A 223 -0.02 -12.03 6.18
CA TRP A 223 -0.05 -11.61 7.58
C TRP A 223 1.17 -12.16 8.31
N THR A 224 1.64 -11.40 9.30
CA THR A 224 2.69 -11.81 10.22
C THR A 224 2.25 -11.51 11.64
N GLY A 225 2.59 -12.38 12.59
CA GLY A 225 2.33 -12.14 14.01
C GLY A 225 2.95 -13.19 14.93
N SER A 226 2.49 -13.22 16.17
CA SER A 226 2.89 -14.24 17.14
C SER A 226 2.03 -15.51 17.01
N GLU A 227 2.54 -16.63 17.53
CA GLU A 227 1.76 -17.88 17.64
C GLU A 227 0.45 -17.67 18.43
N ILE A 228 0.46 -16.84 19.47
CA ILE A 228 -0.73 -16.56 20.28
C ILE A 228 -1.80 -15.86 19.43
N ASP A 229 -1.41 -14.83 18.67
CA ASP A 229 -2.33 -14.10 17.78
C ASP A 229 -2.88 -15.02 16.69
N TYR A 230 -2.02 -15.89 16.15
CA TYR A 230 -2.40 -16.89 15.17
C TYR A 230 -3.48 -17.84 15.72
N GLN A 231 -3.27 -18.42 16.91
CA GLN A 231 -4.22 -19.36 17.52
C GLN A 231 -5.58 -18.70 17.82
N GLN A 232 -5.59 -17.43 18.19
CA GLN A 232 -6.83 -16.68 18.37
C GLN A 232 -7.59 -16.52 17.04
N ARG A 233 -6.88 -16.15 15.96
CA ARG A 233 -7.48 -15.88 14.65
C ARG A 233 -7.93 -17.14 13.91
N ILE A 234 -7.24 -18.27 14.11
CA ILE A 234 -7.55 -19.53 13.44
C ILE A 234 -8.74 -20.29 14.06
N SER A 235 -9.06 -20.01 15.32
CA SER A 235 -10.05 -20.75 16.13
C SER A 235 -11.42 -20.95 15.45
N ASN A 236 -11.83 -20.05 14.54
CA ASN A 236 -13.10 -20.11 13.83
C ASN A 236 -12.97 -20.25 12.31
N ILE A 237 -11.80 -20.62 11.79
CA ILE A 237 -11.56 -20.65 10.34
C ILE A 237 -12.44 -21.70 9.62
N ASN A 238 -12.77 -22.78 10.33
CA ASN A 238 -13.52 -23.91 9.75
C ASN A 238 -14.95 -23.52 9.31
N ARG A 239 -15.50 -22.39 9.80
CA ARG A 239 -16.80 -21.88 9.34
C ARG A 239 -16.81 -21.47 7.86
N TYR A 240 -15.63 -21.28 7.27
CA TYR A 240 -15.44 -20.93 5.87
C TYR A 240 -15.01 -22.11 5.01
N SER A 241 -15.08 -23.35 5.53
CA SER A 241 -14.72 -24.53 4.75
C SER A 241 -15.67 -24.70 3.59
N VAL A 242 -15.12 -24.99 2.41
CA VAL A 242 -15.91 -25.23 1.20
C VAL A 242 -16.24 -26.70 1.10
N SER A 243 -17.52 -27.02 0.95
CA SER A 243 -17.99 -28.39 0.72
C SER A 243 -17.69 -28.83 -0.71
N GLN A 244 -17.51 -30.13 -0.91
CA GLN A 244 -17.34 -30.67 -2.26
C GLN A 244 -18.58 -30.37 -3.12
N GLY A 245 -18.37 -29.80 -4.30
CA GLY A 245 -19.43 -29.35 -5.22
C GLY A 245 -19.83 -27.88 -5.09
N GLU A 246 -19.34 -27.16 -4.07
CA GLU A 246 -19.58 -25.72 -3.86
C GLU A 246 -18.34 -24.88 -4.19
N GLU A 247 -17.37 -25.45 -4.90
CA GLU A 247 -16.10 -24.80 -5.22
C GLU A 247 -16.25 -23.58 -6.13
N SER A 248 -15.60 -22.48 -5.77
CA SER A 248 -15.51 -21.24 -6.53
C SER A 248 -14.07 -20.93 -6.94
N GLU A 249 -13.88 -20.28 -8.08
CA GLU A 249 -12.55 -19.83 -8.54
C GLU A 249 -11.89 -18.82 -7.59
N TYR A 250 -12.70 -18.17 -6.75
CA TYR A 250 -12.26 -17.20 -5.75
C TYR A 250 -11.84 -17.84 -4.43
N ASP A 251 -12.00 -19.15 -4.27
CA ASP A 251 -11.58 -19.84 -3.05
C ASP A 251 -10.06 -19.76 -2.85
N ILE A 252 -9.65 -19.97 -1.59
CA ILE A 252 -8.26 -19.81 -1.16
C ILE A 252 -7.80 -21.00 -0.31
N HIS A 253 -6.48 -21.11 -0.21
CA HIS A 253 -5.79 -21.80 0.87
C HIS A 253 -5.01 -20.79 1.69
N LEU A 254 -4.95 -21.04 2.99
CA LEU A 254 -4.04 -20.36 3.90
C LEU A 254 -2.83 -21.26 4.14
N VAL A 255 -1.64 -20.72 3.90
CA VAL A 255 -0.37 -21.39 4.21
C VAL A 255 0.22 -20.77 5.47
N TYR A 256 0.29 -21.57 6.52
CA TYR A 256 0.84 -21.21 7.82
C TYR A 256 2.30 -21.59 7.85
N ILE A 257 3.22 -20.65 8.10
CA ILE A 257 4.65 -20.94 8.18
C ILE A 257 5.18 -20.45 9.53
N GLU A 258 5.78 -21.36 10.30
CA GLU A 258 6.46 -21.03 11.55
C GLU A 258 7.93 -20.70 11.26
N LEU A 259 8.42 -19.54 11.71
CA LEU A 259 9.81 -19.13 11.48
C LEU A 259 10.70 -19.41 12.71
N LYS A 260 11.95 -19.81 12.45
CA LYS A 260 12.98 -20.05 13.47
C LYS A 260 13.31 -18.77 14.26
N LEU A 261 13.27 -17.64 13.57
CA LEU A 261 13.63 -16.32 14.04
C LEU A 261 12.72 -15.30 13.37
N THR A 262 12.49 -14.17 14.03
CA THR A 262 11.80 -13.05 13.42
C THR A 262 12.63 -12.48 12.27
N ASP A 263 12.02 -12.31 11.10
CA ASP A 263 12.61 -11.62 9.94
C ASP A 263 11.76 -10.38 9.60
N SER A 264 12.41 -9.22 9.62
CA SER A 264 11.75 -7.93 9.36
C SER A 264 11.27 -7.79 7.92
N GLY A 265 11.79 -8.58 6.98
CA GLY A 265 11.36 -8.58 5.58
C GLY A 265 9.91 -9.06 5.37
N PHE A 266 9.28 -9.64 6.40
CA PHE A 266 7.83 -9.93 6.39
C PHE A 266 7.00 -8.86 7.10
N ASN A 267 7.54 -7.67 7.37
CA ASN A 267 6.73 -6.59 7.93
C ASN A 267 5.87 -5.91 6.84
N PRO A 268 4.70 -5.35 7.20
CA PRO A 268 3.81 -4.70 6.25
C PRO A 268 4.46 -3.55 5.47
N THR A 269 5.43 -2.86 6.09
CA THR A 269 6.03 -1.62 5.59
C THR A 269 7.36 -1.79 4.84
N VAL A 270 7.87 -3.02 4.71
CA VAL A 270 9.12 -3.22 3.93
C VAL A 270 8.91 -3.05 2.45
N ASN A 271 9.98 -2.69 1.73
CA ASN A 271 9.93 -2.61 0.28
C ASN A 271 9.79 -4.01 -0.35
N GLN A 272 9.37 -4.05 -1.61
CA GLN A 272 9.10 -5.32 -2.31
C GLN A 272 10.34 -6.18 -2.53
N LEU A 273 11.53 -5.57 -2.66
CA LEU A 273 12.79 -6.30 -2.86
C LEU A 273 13.20 -7.01 -1.57
N ASP A 274 13.15 -6.32 -0.44
CA ASP A 274 13.43 -6.90 0.88
C ASP A 274 12.46 -8.03 1.19
N ARG A 275 11.18 -7.86 0.83
CA ARG A 275 10.15 -8.90 0.98
C ARG A 275 10.47 -10.10 0.10
N TYR A 276 10.82 -9.88 -1.17
CA TYR A 276 11.22 -10.95 -2.09
C TYR A 276 12.42 -11.74 -1.56
N ASP A 277 13.44 -11.04 -1.04
CA ASP A 277 14.60 -11.66 -0.43
C ASP A 277 14.26 -12.43 0.86
N ALA A 278 13.27 -11.97 1.64
CA ALA A 278 12.78 -12.70 2.81
C ALA A 278 12.10 -14.02 2.41
N PHE A 279 11.30 -14.02 1.34
CA PHE A 279 10.69 -15.25 0.81
C PHE A 279 11.73 -16.26 0.32
N ARG A 280 12.81 -15.81 -0.32
CA ARG A 280 13.94 -16.69 -0.73
C ARG A 280 14.61 -17.38 0.46
N LYS A 281 14.69 -16.68 1.59
CA LYS A 281 15.25 -17.20 2.85
C LYS A 281 14.33 -18.17 3.58
N LEU A 282 13.09 -18.40 3.14
CA LEU A 282 12.18 -19.36 3.78
C LEU A 282 12.76 -20.77 3.86
N SER A 283 13.59 -21.14 2.88
CA SER A 283 14.30 -22.43 2.91
C SER A 283 15.17 -22.65 4.14
N ASP A 284 15.73 -21.57 4.69
CA ASP A 284 16.56 -21.58 5.90
C ASP A 284 15.77 -21.18 7.15
N LEU A 285 14.76 -20.32 7.01
CA LEU A 285 14.02 -19.72 8.12
C LEU A 285 12.80 -20.55 8.57
N ALA A 286 12.16 -21.29 7.68
CA ALA A 286 10.98 -22.08 8.03
C ALA A 286 11.33 -23.26 8.94
N VAL A 287 10.56 -23.44 10.01
CA VAL A 287 10.60 -24.60 10.91
C VAL A 287 9.65 -25.67 10.42
N ASP A 288 8.40 -25.26 10.21
CA ASP A 288 7.28 -26.09 9.82
C ASP A 288 6.30 -25.24 9.02
N PHE A 289 5.47 -25.88 8.20
CA PHE A 289 4.36 -25.20 7.58
C PHE A 289 3.15 -26.12 7.43
N LYS A 290 1.97 -25.53 7.44
CA LYS A 290 0.68 -26.21 7.31
C LYS A 290 -0.14 -25.51 6.24
N ILE A 291 -0.94 -26.28 5.52
CA ILE A 291 -1.86 -25.75 4.51
C ILE A 291 -3.28 -26.03 4.99
N SER A 292 -4.13 -25.02 4.99
CA SER A 292 -5.54 -25.17 5.33
C SER A 292 -6.28 -26.03 4.30
N PRO A 293 -7.46 -26.58 4.63
CA PRO A 293 -8.40 -27.02 3.60
C PRO A 293 -8.75 -25.85 2.66
N ARG A 294 -9.52 -26.15 1.61
CA ARG A 294 -10.08 -25.09 0.75
C ARG A 294 -11.07 -24.26 1.54
N LEU A 295 -10.89 -22.95 1.51
CA LEU A 295 -11.69 -21.97 2.25
C LEU A 295 -12.30 -20.96 1.30
N GLN A 296 -13.47 -20.44 1.68
CA GLN A 296 -14.07 -19.28 1.03
C GLN A 296 -13.16 -18.05 1.19
N MET A 297 -13.21 -17.13 0.24
CA MET A 297 -12.37 -15.94 0.20
C MET A 297 -12.45 -15.12 1.51
N GLU A 298 -13.62 -15.06 2.13
CA GLU A 298 -13.89 -14.33 3.37
C GLU A 298 -13.05 -14.82 4.56
N ALA A 299 -12.49 -16.03 4.50
CA ALA A 299 -11.69 -16.60 5.56
C ALA A 299 -10.43 -15.79 5.87
N TYR A 300 -9.82 -15.15 4.87
CA TYR A 300 -8.66 -14.30 5.14
C TYR A 300 -9.04 -13.06 5.94
N GLY A 301 -10.32 -12.65 5.96
CA GLY A 301 -10.79 -11.50 6.74
C GLY A 301 -10.67 -11.66 8.25
N ASN A 302 -10.48 -12.90 8.75
CA ASN A 302 -10.10 -13.14 10.15
C ASN A 302 -8.68 -12.64 10.48
N PHE A 303 -7.85 -12.49 9.44
CA PHE A 303 -6.50 -11.99 9.52
C PHE A 303 -6.49 -10.55 9.00
N GLU A 304 -5.82 -9.67 9.72
CA GLU A 304 -5.55 -8.30 9.24
C GLU A 304 -4.43 -8.34 8.20
N VAL A 305 -4.69 -9.04 7.10
CA VAL A 305 -3.73 -9.25 6.02
C VAL A 305 -3.45 -7.92 5.31
N TYR A 306 -2.24 -7.79 4.80
CA TYR A 306 -1.85 -6.67 3.94
C TYR A 306 -1.49 -7.18 2.54
N SER A 307 -1.60 -6.30 1.54
CA SER A 307 -1.17 -6.63 0.18
C SER A 307 0.34 -6.84 0.15
N ARG A 308 0.75 -7.94 -0.47
CA ARG A 308 2.16 -8.16 -0.81
C ARG A 308 2.66 -7.07 -1.76
#